data_AF-A0A539DP82-F1
#
_entry.id   AF-A0A539DP82-F1
#
_cell.length_a   1.000
_cell.length_b   1.000
_cell.length_c   1.000
_cell.angle_alpha   90.00
_cell.angle_beta   90.00
_cell.angle_gamma   90.00
#
_symmetry.space_group_name_H-M   'P 1'
#
loop_
_entity.id
_entity.type
_entity.pdbx_description
1 polymer ?
#
loop_
_entity_poly.entity_id
_entity_poly.type
_entity_poly.pdbx_seq_one_letter_code
_entity_poly.pdbx_strand_id
1 'polypeptide(L)'
;TVIDRYALQNTLLPNIFPMNKRGVVQIFYKAAHDGVDIYILDERGALFYQKMAFIDRDAAFNHFKLFFDSILNRQSFTLGESRSEVTAIRFYEVVTASATKTITVVKREVNGGPRMRSKFDIQVIGDIAEGKPVFTIYCDDRDFSSVEYDTELFREVARYVLSKRRGGERYPIYIGDMDLPPAMLEHDVVNGYIQTIHYLKYKRRIESQLNEALNSLSSAE
;
A
#
# COMPACT_ATOMS: atom_id res chain seq x y z
N THR A 1 -17.91 9.48 8.74
CA THR A 1 -18.63 9.50 7.44
C THR A 1 -19.83 8.60 7.55
N VAL A 2 -21.02 9.08 7.21
CA VAL A 2 -22.25 8.28 7.21
C VAL A 2 -22.62 8.02 5.75
N ILE A 3 -22.72 6.75 5.38
CA ILE A 3 -23.28 6.35 4.07
C ILE A 3 -24.79 6.22 4.25
N ASP A 4 -25.55 6.74 3.28
CA ASP A 4 -27.00 6.54 3.25
C ASP A 4 -27.34 5.05 3.31
N ARG A 5 -28.30 4.69 4.16
CA ARG A 5 -28.65 3.29 4.46
C ARG A 5 -29.23 2.53 3.27
N TYR A 6 -29.49 3.15 2.13
CA TYR A 6 -29.92 2.51 0.90
C TYR A 6 -28.88 2.59 -0.22
N ALA A 7 -27.80 3.33 -0.02
CA ALA A 7 -26.71 3.43 -0.97
C ALA A 7 -25.74 2.25 -0.82
N LEU A 8 -25.16 1.81 -1.94
CA LEU A 8 -24.01 0.90 -1.98
C LEU A 8 -24.24 -0.45 -1.27
N GLN A 9 -25.49 -0.89 -1.18
CA GLN A 9 -25.93 -2.14 -0.53
C GLN A 9 -25.25 -3.40 -1.08
N ASN A 10 -24.80 -3.34 -2.34
CA ASN A 10 -24.09 -4.43 -2.99
C ASN A 10 -22.57 -4.35 -2.81
N THR A 11 -22.09 -3.46 -1.95
CA THR A 11 -20.66 -3.25 -1.67
C THR A 11 -20.36 -3.52 -0.20
N LEU A 12 -19.07 -3.60 0.14
CA LEU A 12 -18.64 -3.71 1.52
C LEU A 12 -18.74 -2.38 2.31
N LEU A 13 -18.94 -1.26 1.61
CA LEU A 13 -18.81 0.09 2.18
C LEU A 13 -19.78 0.35 3.35
N PRO A 14 -21.07 -0.05 3.30
CA PRO A 14 -21.98 0.09 4.42
C PRO A 14 -21.52 -0.65 5.70
N ASN A 15 -20.69 -1.70 5.57
CA ASN A 15 -20.18 -2.46 6.70
C ASN A 15 -18.92 -1.83 7.30
N ILE A 16 -18.06 -1.21 6.49
CA ILE A 16 -16.75 -0.71 6.94
C ILE A 16 -16.78 0.76 7.37
N PHE A 17 -17.55 1.63 6.71
CA PHE A 17 -17.57 3.06 7.04
C PHE A 17 -18.10 3.38 8.44
N PRO A 18 -19.13 2.68 8.98
CA PRO A 18 -19.55 2.87 10.36
C PRO A 18 -18.46 2.52 11.39
N MET A 19 -17.47 1.71 11.00
CA MET A 19 -16.35 1.35 11.86
C MET A 19 -15.25 2.42 11.88
N ASN A 20 -15.30 3.44 11.01
CA ASN A 20 -14.27 4.46 10.90
C ASN A 20 -14.03 5.17 12.24
N LYS A 21 -12.77 5.26 12.67
CA LYS A 21 -12.33 5.96 13.86
C LYS A 21 -11.24 6.96 13.49
N ARG A 22 -11.48 8.23 13.80
CA ARG A 22 -10.49 9.29 13.65
C ARG A 22 -9.18 8.92 14.37
N GLY A 23 -8.05 9.22 13.74
CA GLY A 23 -6.73 8.91 14.26
C GLY A 23 -6.34 7.44 14.13
N VAL A 24 -7.10 6.61 13.42
CA VAL A 24 -6.83 5.17 13.29
C VAL A 24 -6.86 4.77 11.83
N VAL A 25 -5.78 4.15 11.36
CA VAL A 25 -5.78 3.49 10.05
C VAL A 25 -6.41 2.10 10.22
N GLN A 26 -7.42 1.80 9.42
CA GLN A 26 -8.20 0.56 9.51
C GLN A 26 -8.15 -0.18 8.18
N ILE A 27 -7.58 -1.38 8.20
CA ILE A 27 -7.34 -2.22 7.03
C ILE A 27 -8.31 -3.39 7.07
N PHE A 28 -9.06 -3.56 5.99
CA PHE A 28 -10.06 -4.62 5.82
C PHE A 28 -9.63 -5.54 4.68
N TYR A 29 -9.34 -6.79 5.03
CA TYR A 29 -9.04 -7.85 4.08
C TYR A 29 -10.31 -8.62 3.76
N LYS A 30 -10.61 -8.80 2.48
CA LYS A 30 -11.70 -9.65 2.02
C LYS A 30 -11.17 -10.59 0.94
N ALA A 31 -11.24 -11.89 1.19
CA ALA A 31 -10.93 -12.88 0.16
C ALA A 31 -11.92 -12.77 -1.01
N ALA A 32 -11.41 -12.82 -2.24
CA ALA A 32 -12.18 -12.83 -3.47
C ALA A 32 -11.83 -14.07 -4.30
N HIS A 33 -12.58 -14.34 -5.37
CA HIS A 33 -12.35 -15.52 -6.21
C HIS A 33 -10.97 -15.50 -6.90
N ASP A 34 -10.51 -14.33 -7.29
CA ASP A 34 -9.31 -14.09 -8.11
C ASP A 34 -8.29 -13.19 -7.40
N GLY A 35 -8.20 -13.32 -6.07
CA GLY A 35 -7.24 -12.59 -5.25
C GLY A 35 -7.87 -12.10 -3.94
N VAL A 36 -7.49 -10.89 -3.55
CA VAL A 36 -7.91 -10.28 -2.28
C VAL A 36 -8.28 -8.83 -2.54
N ASP A 37 -9.40 -8.41 -1.96
CA ASP A 37 -9.80 -7.02 -1.90
C ASP A 37 -9.28 -6.41 -0.59
N ILE A 38 -8.51 -5.34 -0.68
CA ILE A 38 -8.03 -4.55 0.45
C ILE A 38 -8.74 -3.21 0.44
N TYR A 39 -9.44 -2.91 1.54
CA TYR A 39 -9.98 -1.59 1.81
C TYR A 39 -9.22 -0.98 2.98
N ILE A 40 -8.83 0.28 2.88
CA ILE A 40 -8.17 1.00 3.95
C ILE A 40 -8.94 2.28 4.20
N LEU A 41 -9.45 2.45 5.41
CA LEU A 41 -9.92 3.73 5.91
C LEU A 41 -8.76 4.36 6.67
N ASP A 42 -8.32 5.53 6.24
CA ASP A 42 -7.22 6.20 6.90
C ASP A 42 -7.68 6.97 8.16
N GLU A 43 -6.73 7.65 8.80
CA GLU A 43 -6.95 8.35 10.06
C GLU A 43 -7.95 9.52 10.00
N ARG A 44 -8.31 9.99 8.80
CA ARG A 44 -9.38 11.00 8.60
C ARG A 44 -10.61 10.40 7.89
N GLY A 45 -10.60 9.10 7.61
CA GLY A 45 -11.70 8.38 6.99
C GLY A 45 -11.71 8.39 5.46
N ALA A 46 -10.62 8.76 4.80
CA ALA A 46 -10.50 8.58 3.36
C ALA A 46 -10.39 7.08 3.03
N LEU A 47 -11.09 6.67 1.98
CA LEU A 47 -11.08 5.29 1.53
C LEU A 47 -10.04 5.08 0.44
N PHE A 48 -9.15 4.12 0.68
CA PHE A 48 -8.33 3.47 -0.33
C PHE A 48 -8.86 2.07 -0.61
N TYR A 49 -8.82 1.65 -1.86
CA TYR A 49 -9.17 0.30 -2.28
C TYR A 49 -8.15 -0.23 -3.28
N GLN A 50 -7.65 -1.45 -3.07
CA GLN A 50 -6.76 -2.13 -4.00
C GLN A 50 -7.10 -3.62 -4.04
N LYS A 51 -7.06 -4.18 -5.25
CA LYS A 51 -7.09 -5.63 -5.45
C LYS A 51 -5.66 -6.15 -5.53
N MET A 52 -5.36 -7.23 -4.82
CA MET A 52 -4.06 -7.88 -4.83
C MET A 52 -4.20 -9.32 -5.33
N ALA A 53 -3.22 -9.81 -6.09
CA ALA A 53 -3.12 -11.22 -6.42
C ALA A 53 -2.98 -12.08 -5.15
N PHE A 54 -3.48 -13.31 -5.19
CA PHE A 54 -3.52 -14.29 -4.09
C PHE A 54 -2.37 -14.15 -3.08
N ILE A 55 -2.64 -13.38 -2.02
CA ILE A 55 -1.77 -13.19 -0.87
C ILE A 55 -2.51 -13.79 0.33
N ASP A 56 -1.83 -14.67 1.06
CA ASP A 56 -2.33 -15.14 2.35
C ASP A 56 -2.66 -13.95 3.28
N ARG A 57 -3.72 -14.06 4.08
CA ARG A 57 -4.21 -12.97 4.93
C ARG A 57 -3.10 -12.37 5.79
N ASP A 58 -2.28 -13.21 6.41
CA ASP A 58 -1.25 -12.75 7.35
C ASP A 58 -0.10 -12.08 6.60
N ALA A 59 0.21 -12.55 5.38
CA ALA A 59 1.16 -11.86 4.51
C ALA A 59 0.65 -10.48 4.05
N ALA A 60 -0.64 -10.34 3.69
CA ALA A 60 -1.22 -9.04 3.33
C ALA A 60 -1.18 -8.07 4.52
N PHE A 61 -1.59 -8.53 5.70
CA PHE A 61 -1.56 -7.73 6.90
C PHE A 61 -0.14 -7.31 7.30
N ASN A 62 0.82 -8.22 7.25
CA ASN A 62 2.22 -7.89 7.52
C ASN A 62 2.78 -6.90 6.49
N HIS A 63 2.42 -7.03 5.21
CA HIS A 63 2.82 -6.09 4.16
C HIS A 63 2.36 -4.66 4.48
N PHE A 64 1.07 -4.46 4.76
CA PHE A 64 0.57 -3.13 5.12
C PHE A 64 1.06 -2.66 6.48
N LYS A 65 1.24 -3.56 7.45
CA LYS A 65 1.83 -3.22 8.75
C LYS A 65 3.20 -2.60 8.57
N LEU A 66 4.09 -3.26 7.83
CA LEU A 66 5.45 -2.76 7.58
C LEU A 66 5.44 -1.42 6.84
N PHE A 67 4.58 -1.28 5.82
CA PHE A 67 4.44 -0.05 5.05
C PHE A 67 4.00 1.14 5.92
N PHE A 68 2.97 0.97 6.74
CA PHE A 68 2.53 2.07 7.61
C PHE A 68 3.50 2.31 8.76
N ASP A 69 4.08 1.28 9.38
CA ASP A 69 5.09 1.44 10.41
C ASP A 69 6.28 2.27 9.88
N SER A 70 6.73 2.04 8.65
CA SER A 70 7.84 2.79 8.06
C SER A 70 7.47 4.26 7.82
N ILE A 71 6.28 4.54 7.28
CA ILE A 71 5.78 5.91 7.07
C ILE A 71 5.68 6.65 8.41
N LEU A 72 5.06 6.05 9.42
CA LEU A 72 4.83 6.68 10.72
C LEU A 72 6.13 6.96 11.47
N ASN A 73 7.09 6.03 11.39
CA ASN A 73 8.43 6.24 11.95
C ASN A 73 9.12 7.44 11.29
N ARG A 74 9.11 7.53 9.94
CA ARG A 74 9.73 8.63 9.21
C ARG A 74 9.07 9.98 9.47
N GLN A 75 7.73 10.02 9.53
CA GLN A 75 7.00 11.24 9.90
C GLN A 75 7.44 11.76 11.27
N SER A 76 7.66 10.87 12.23
CA SER A 76 8.13 11.23 13.58
C SER A 76 9.51 11.90 13.54
N PHE A 77 10.42 11.44 12.67
CA PHE A 77 11.76 12.03 12.49
C PHE A 77 11.75 13.33 11.68
N THR A 78 11.03 13.39 10.57
CA THR A 78 11.10 14.51 9.61
C THR A 78 10.24 15.71 10.02
N LEU A 79 9.09 15.47 10.67
CA LEU A 79 8.12 16.51 11.02
C LEU A 79 8.06 16.80 12.54
N GLY A 80 8.78 16.02 13.35
CA GLY A 80 8.72 16.03 14.81
C GLY A 80 7.54 15.23 15.38
N GLU A 81 7.69 14.69 16.58
CA GLU A 81 6.74 13.74 17.22
C GLU A 81 5.28 14.23 17.28
N SER A 82 5.01 15.53 17.22
CA SER A 82 3.66 16.11 17.39
C SER A 82 2.84 16.24 16.09
N ARG A 83 3.31 15.71 14.95
CA ARG A 83 2.67 15.91 13.63
C ARG A 83 2.08 14.66 12.98
N SER A 84 2.02 13.52 13.65
CA SER A 84 1.21 12.38 13.18
C SER A 84 -0.13 12.33 13.92
N GLU A 85 -1.25 12.30 13.18
CA GLU A 85 -2.58 12.08 13.74
C GLU A 85 -2.86 10.58 14.00
N VAL A 86 -1.99 9.69 13.52
CA VAL A 86 -2.20 8.25 13.60
C VAL A 86 -1.81 7.73 14.98
N THR A 87 -2.80 7.23 15.71
CA THR A 87 -2.67 6.66 17.06
C THR A 87 -2.62 5.13 17.06
N ALA A 88 -3.17 4.49 16.03
CA ALA A 88 -3.18 3.04 15.90
C ALA A 88 -3.42 2.59 14.46
N ILE A 89 -2.94 1.39 14.15
CA ILE A 89 -3.30 0.65 12.94
C ILE A 89 -4.11 -0.58 13.38
N ARG A 90 -5.26 -0.83 12.75
CA ARG A 90 -6.13 -1.96 13.09
C ARG A 90 -6.45 -2.80 11.85
N PHE A 91 -6.45 -4.10 12.05
CA PHE A 91 -6.65 -5.08 10.98
C PHE A 91 -7.96 -5.83 11.19
N TYR A 92 -8.68 -6.02 10.11
CA TYR A 92 -9.99 -6.66 10.09
C TYR A 92 -10.08 -7.64 8.92
N GLU A 93 -10.60 -8.82 9.19
CA GLU A 93 -10.97 -9.80 8.18
C GLU A 93 -12.48 -9.72 7.93
N VAL A 94 -12.86 -9.65 6.67
CA VAL A 94 -14.25 -9.60 6.23
C VAL A 94 -14.65 -10.99 5.76
N VAL A 95 -15.52 -11.64 6.53
CA VAL A 95 -16.02 -12.98 6.26
C VAL A 95 -17.44 -12.88 5.72
N THR A 96 -17.70 -13.48 4.57
CA THR A 96 -19.05 -13.56 4.00
C THR A 96 -19.58 -14.98 4.16
N ALA A 97 -20.67 -15.16 4.90
CA ALA A 97 -21.31 -16.45 5.06
C ALA A 97 -21.99 -16.88 3.75
N SER A 98 -21.55 -17.98 3.14
CA SER A 98 -22.00 -18.40 1.80
C SER A 98 -23.51 -18.65 1.71
N ALA A 99 -24.14 -19.11 2.79
CA ALA A 99 -25.56 -19.45 2.80
C ALA A 99 -26.49 -18.22 2.91
N THR A 100 -26.10 -17.21 3.68
CA THR A 100 -26.96 -16.06 4.01
C THR A 100 -26.49 -14.75 3.37
N LYS A 101 -25.31 -14.75 2.72
CA LYS A 101 -24.58 -13.55 2.27
C LYS A 101 -24.36 -12.53 3.39
N THR A 102 -24.42 -12.95 4.65
CA THR A 102 -24.18 -12.07 5.79
C THR A 102 -22.69 -11.74 5.87
N ILE A 103 -22.38 -10.45 5.94
CA ILE A 103 -21.01 -9.95 6.08
C ILE A 103 -20.71 -9.77 7.57
N THR A 104 -19.62 -10.37 8.03
CA THR A 104 -19.07 -10.19 9.37
C THR A 104 -17.67 -9.60 9.28
N VAL A 105 -17.40 -8.57 10.09
CA VAL A 105 -16.08 -7.95 10.17
C VAL A 105 -15.42 -8.35 11.48
N VAL A 106 -14.33 -9.12 11.41
CA VAL A 106 -13.65 -9.69 12.57
C VAL A 106 -12.32 -8.99 12.77
N LYS A 107 -12.10 -8.41 13.95
CA LYS A 107 -10.78 -7.83 14.29
C LYS A 107 -9.73 -8.94 14.35
N ARG A 108 -8.58 -8.70 13.76
CA ARG A 108 -7.41 -9.60 13.80
C ARG A 108 -6.24 -8.90 14.47
N GLU A 109 -5.51 -9.67 15.26
CA GLU A 109 -4.20 -9.26 15.76
C GLU A 109 -3.15 -9.72 14.76
N VAL A 110 -2.23 -8.82 14.41
CA VAL A 110 -1.14 -9.12 13.50
C VAL A 110 0.11 -9.26 14.37
N ASN A 111 0.46 -10.50 14.68
CA ASN A 111 1.66 -10.78 15.45
C ASN A 111 2.86 -10.48 14.55
N GLY A 112 3.60 -9.42 14.89
CA GLY A 112 4.86 -9.09 14.24
C GLY A 112 5.88 -10.19 14.52
N GLY A 113 5.92 -11.22 13.69
CA GLY A 113 7.03 -12.16 13.65
C GLY A 113 8.32 -11.45 13.19
N PRO A 114 9.50 -12.07 13.37
CA PRO A 114 10.73 -11.57 12.75
C PRO A 114 10.42 -11.31 11.28
N ARG A 115 10.80 -10.13 10.76
CA ARG A 115 10.56 -9.71 9.37
C ARG A 115 10.76 -10.92 8.47
N MET A 116 9.68 -11.58 8.05
CA MET A 116 9.73 -12.33 6.82
C MET A 116 9.82 -11.22 5.79
N ARG A 117 11.05 -10.75 5.55
CA ARG A 117 11.34 -9.98 4.35
C ARG A 117 10.69 -10.79 3.25
N SER A 118 9.74 -10.16 2.57
CA SER A 118 9.32 -10.71 1.30
C SER A 118 10.62 -10.93 0.53
N LYS A 119 10.72 -12.03 -0.21
CA LYS A 119 11.95 -12.35 -0.93
C LYS A 119 12.38 -11.26 -1.92
N PHE A 120 11.51 -10.27 -2.14
CA PHE A 120 11.75 -9.00 -2.83
C PHE A 120 11.09 -7.87 -2.05
N ASP A 121 11.84 -7.23 -1.15
CA ASP A 121 11.39 -6.03 -0.46
C ASP A 121 11.70 -4.82 -1.36
N ILE A 122 10.68 -4.31 -2.05
CA ILE A 122 10.80 -3.07 -2.84
C ILE A 122 10.64 -1.89 -1.89
N GLN A 123 11.67 -1.04 -1.86
CA GLN A 123 11.64 0.25 -1.19
C GLN A 123 11.72 1.37 -2.23
N VAL A 124 10.94 2.42 -2.03
CA VAL A 124 10.96 3.61 -2.90
C VAL A 124 11.36 4.81 -2.09
N ILE A 125 12.36 5.55 -2.55
CA ILE A 125 12.76 6.85 -2.02
C ILE A 125 12.44 7.90 -3.10
N GLY A 126 11.66 8.91 -2.74
CA GLY A 126 11.39 10.07 -3.57
C GLY A 126 12.29 11.24 -3.20
N ASP A 127 12.61 12.08 -4.17
CA ASP A 127 13.26 13.37 -3.96
C ASP A 127 12.76 14.38 -5.00
N ILE A 128 13.16 15.64 -4.87
CA ILE A 128 12.87 16.71 -5.83
C ILE A 128 14.18 17.18 -6.45
N ALA A 129 14.36 16.91 -7.74
CA ALA A 129 15.46 17.45 -8.54
C ALA A 129 14.91 18.44 -9.57
N GLU A 130 15.46 19.65 -9.61
CA GLU A 130 15.03 20.71 -10.55
C GLU A 130 13.51 20.99 -10.53
N GLY A 131 12.89 20.88 -9.36
CA GLY A 131 11.44 21.09 -9.19
C GLY A 131 10.56 19.94 -9.70
N LYS A 132 11.15 18.80 -10.09
CA LYS A 132 10.43 17.60 -10.52
C LYS A 132 10.64 16.44 -9.55
N PRO A 133 9.62 15.59 -9.33
CA PRO A 133 9.76 14.41 -8.52
C PRO A 133 10.67 13.39 -9.21
N VAL A 134 11.72 12.96 -8.52
CA VAL A 134 12.62 11.86 -8.92
C VAL A 134 12.49 10.71 -7.93
N PHE A 135 12.79 9.50 -8.38
CA PHE A 135 12.64 8.30 -7.56
C PHE A 135 13.89 7.42 -7.63
N THR A 136 14.27 6.86 -6.49
CA THR A 136 15.22 5.75 -6.38
C THR A 136 14.50 4.55 -5.81
N ILE A 137 14.51 3.45 -6.56
CA ILE A 137 13.87 2.18 -6.17
C ILE A 137 14.96 1.20 -5.77
N TYR A 138 14.87 0.71 -4.54
CA TYR A 138 15.74 -0.34 -4.02
C TYR A 138 15.02 -1.68 -4.10
N CYS A 139 15.73 -2.69 -4.60
CA CYS A 139 15.34 -4.09 -4.55
C CYS A 139 16.52 -4.87 -3.98
N ASP A 140 16.38 -5.36 -2.75
CA ASP A 140 17.47 -5.95 -1.96
C ASP A 140 18.68 -4.99 -1.85
N ASP A 141 19.83 -5.37 -2.41
CA ASP A 141 21.08 -4.61 -2.37
C ASP A 141 21.34 -3.78 -3.63
N ARG A 142 20.37 -3.71 -4.57
CA ARG A 142 20.50 -2.94 -5.82
C ARG A 142 19.52 -1.78 -5.84
N ASP A 143 20.02 -0.61 -6.23
CA ASP A 143 19.23 0.58 -6.48
C ASP A 143 19.08 0.89 -7.98
N PHE A 144 18.00 1.59 -8.30
CA PHE A 144 17.68 2.08 -9.63
C PHE A 144 17.12 3.49 -9.49
N SER A 145 17.79 4.48 -10.09
CA SER A 145 17.35 5.87 -10.02
C SER A 145 16.72 6.35 -11.33
N SER A 146 15.72 7.22 -11.24
CA SER A 146 15.18 7.92 -12.42
C SER A 146 16.21 8.83 -13.08
N VAL A 147 17.26 9.22 -12.36
CA VAL A 147 18.37 10.02 -12.93
C VAL A 147 19.24 9.17 -13.86
N GLU A 148 19.49 7.90 -13.51
CA GLU A 148 20.27 6.98 -14.32
C GLU A 148 19.46 6.37 -15.48
N TYR A 149 18.22 5.94 -15.19
CA TYR A 149 17.41 5.14 -16.12
C TYR A 149 16.30 5.91 -16.83
N ASP A 150 16.07 7.19 -16.47
CA ASP A 150 15.03 8.05 -17.03
C ASP A 150 13.68 7.31 -17.20
N THR A 151 13.19 7.16 -18.43
CA THR A 151 11.92 6.50 -18.74
C THR A 151 11.94 4.98 -18.59
N GLU A 152 13.13 4.36 -18.54
CA GLU A 152 13.28 2.90 -18.44
C GLU A 152 13.34 2.40 -16.99
N LEU A 153 13.32 3.29 -15.98
CA LEU A 153 13.43 2.94 -14.56
C LEU A 153 12.56 1.74 -14.17
N PHE A 154 11.25 1.80 -14.45
CA PHE A 154 10.32 0.74 -14.06
C PHE A 154 10.58 -0.57 -14.80
N ARG A 155 11.04 -0.49 -16.05
CA ARG A 155 11.37 -1.66 -16.87
C ARG A 155 12.62 -2.37 -16.35
N GLU A 156 13.64 -1.61 -15.96
CA GLU A 156 14.86 -2.17 -15.38
C GLU A 156 14.61 -2.82 -14.02
N VAL A 157 13.81 -2.17 -13.18
CA VAL A 157 13.37 -2.78 -11.90
C VAL A 157 12.58 -4.06 -12.17
N ALA A 158 11.62 -4.05 -13.10
CA ALA A 158 10.81 -5.23 -13.42
C ALA A 158 11.66 -6.39 -13.97
N ARG A 159 12.62 -6.11 -14.86
CA ARG A 159 13.59 -7.09 -15.37
C ARG A 159 14.42 -7.69 -14.24
N TYR A 160 14.92 -6.85 -13.35
CA TYR A 160 15.72 -7.30 -12.22
C TYR A 160 14.92 -8.20 -11.28
N VAL A 161 13.73 -7.76 -10.88
CA VAL A 161 12.83 -8.55 -10.01
C VAL A 161 12.50 -9.89 -10.65
N LEU A 162 12.16 -9.91 -11.94
CA LEU A 162 11.87 -11.15 -12.67
C LEU A 162 13.08 -12.09 -12.68
N SER A 163 14.29 -11.56 -12.91
CA SER A 163 15.53 -12.36 -12.92
C SER A 163 15.84 -13.03 -11.58
N LYS A 164 15.36 -12.46 -10.47
CA LYS A 164 15.61 -12.97 -9.13
C LYS A 164 14.55 -13.95 -8.64
N ARG A 165 13.36 -13.95 -9.24
CA ARG A 165 12.28 -14.88 -8.88
C ARG A 165 12.62 -16.29 -9.34
N ARG A 166 12.51 -17.25 -8.42
CA ARG A 166 12.73 -18.66 -8.74
C ARG A 166 11.69 -19.09 -9.77
N GLY A 167 12.13 -19.66 -10.89
CA GLY A 167 11.23 -20.11 -11.94
C GLY A 167 10.56 -19.00 -12.77
N GLY A 168 11.02 -17.74 -12.64
CA GLY A 168 10.47 -16.62 -13.44
C GLY A 168 9.02 -16.26 -13.11
N GLU A 169 8.58 -16.51 -11.87
CA GLU A 169 7.22 -16.20 -11.43
C GLU A 169 6.86 -14.73 -11.70
N ARG A 170 5.64 -14.49 -12.20
CA ARG A 170 5.21 -13.17 -12.67
C ARG A 170 4.13 -12.52 -11.80
N TYR A 171 4.11 -12.83 -10.50
CA TYR A 171 3.19 -12.17 -9.59
C TYR A 171 3.45 -10.65 -9.50
N PRO A 172 2.45 -9.83 -9.16
CA PRO A 172 2.64 -8.38 -9.10
C PRO A 172 3.74 -7.96 -8.11
N ILE A 173 4.47 -6.91 -8.47
CA ILE A 173 5.45 -6.22 -7.63
C ILE A 173 4.68 -5.29 -6.68
N TYR A 174 4.98 -5.41 -5.38
CA TYR A 174 4.40 -4.57 -4.34
C TYR A 174 5.50 -3.83 -3.58
N ILE A 175 5.25 -2.57 -3.23
CA ILE A 175 6.16 -1.70 -2.49
C ILE A 175 5.98 -1.96 -0.99
N GLY A 176 7.01 -2.45 -0.31
CA GLY A 176 6.98 -2.70 1.13
C GLY A 176 7.27 -1.46 1.97
N ASP A 177 8.07 -0.53 1.43
CA ASP A 177 8.48 0.70 2.12
C ASP A 177 8.54 1.87 1.15
N MET A 178 8.16 3.06 1.61
CA MET A 178 8.18 4.28 0.83
C MET A 178 8.59 5.45 1.71
N ASP A 179 9.59 6.20 1.25
CA ASP A 179 10.01 7.48 1.82
C ASP A 179 9.78 8.57 0.79
N LEU A 180 8.94 9.54 1.12
CA LEU A 180 8.67 10.70 0.27
C LEU A 180 8.80 11.96 1.13
N PRO A 181 9.60 12.95 0.70
CA PRO A 181 9.72 14.20 1.41
C PRO A 181 8.37 14.95 1.40
N PRO A 182 8.06 15.72 2.46
CA PRO A 182 6.85 16.54 2.52
C PRO A 182 6.65 17.42 1.29
N ALA A 183 7.73 17.89 0.68
CA ALA A 183 7.70 18.71 -0.53
C ALA A 183 7.03 18.03 -1.73
N MET A 184 7.15 16.70 -1.83
CA MET A 184 6.44 15.93 -2.86
C MET A 184 4.95 15.75 -2.53
N LEU A 185 4.57 16.00 -1.28
CA LEU A 185 3.21 15.85 -0.75
C LEU A 185 2.58 17.21 -0.44
N GLU A 186 3.23 18.33 -0.81
CA GLU A 186 2.87 19.70 -0.39
C GLU A 186 1.45 20.12 -0.78
N HIS A 187 0.95 19.71 -1.94
CA HIS A 187 -0.43 19.95 -2.37
C HIS A 187 -1.48 19.23 -1.49
N ASP A 188 -1.01 18.31 -0.66
CA ASP A 188 -1.79 17.37 0.13
C ASP A 188 -1.56 17.57 1.64
N VAL A 189 -0.77 18.58 2.03
CA VAL A 189 -0.54 18.97 3.43
C VAL A 189 -1.70 19.87 3.89
N VAL A 190 -2.52 19.38 4.83
CA VAL A 190 -3.55 20.19 5.48
C VAL A 190 -3.13 20.49 6.91
N ASN A 191 -2.99 21.77 7.25
CA ASN A 191 -2.54 22.24 8.56
C ASN A 191 -1.16 21.70 9.02
N GLY A 192 -0.26 21.40 8.08
CA GLY A 192 1.06 20.84 8.40
C GLY A 192 1.08 19.33 8.65
N TYR A 193 -0.05 18.63 8.43
CA TYR A 193 -0.19 17.19 8.56
C TYR A 193 -0.30 16.52 7.18
N ILE A 194 0.44 15.43 6.99
CA ILE A 194 0.37 14.61 5.78
C ILE A 194 -0.49 13.38 6.08
N GLN A 195 -1.62 13.28 5.39
CA GLN A 195 -2.56 12.18 5.55
C GLN A 195 -2.03 10.89 4.88
N THR A 196 -2.22 9.72 5.50
CA THR A 196 -1.62 8.47 5.00
C THR A 196 -2.14 8.03 3.63
N ILE A 197 -3.33 8.47 3.23
CA ILE A 197 -3.87 8.24 1.87
C ILE A 197 -2.94 8.72 0.75
N HIS A 198 -2.15 9.76 0.97
CA HIS A 198 -1.27 10.31 -0.07
C HIS A 198 -0.13 9.34 -0.37
N TYR A 199 0.47 8.74 0.65
CA TYR A 199 1.44 7.66 0.47
C TYR A 199 0.82 6.46 -0.25
N LEU A 200 -0.43 6.09 0.08
CA LEU A 200 -1.13 5.00 -0.61
C LEU A 200 -1.38 5.32 -2.10
N LYS A 201 -1.69 6.58 -2.45
CA LYS A 201 -1.82 7.01 -3.86
C LYS A 201 -0.51 6.89 -4.61
N TYR A 202 0.60 7.35 -4.02
CA TYR A 202 1.93 7.20 -4.62
C TYR A 202 2.33 5.72 -4.76
N LYS A 203 2.12 4.91 -3.72
CA LYS A 203 2.30 3.46 -3.76
C LYS A 203 1.56 2.84 -4.93
N ARG A 204 0.26 3.10 -5.08
CA ARG A 204 -0.55 2.57 -6.20
C ARG A 204 0.01 3.00 -7.56
N ARG A 205 0.37 4.27 -7.72
CA ARG A 205 0.88 4.81 -9.00
C ARG A 205 2.16 4.09 -9.42
N ILE A 206 3.12 3.97 -8.50
CA ILE A 206 4.41 3.34 -8.77
C ILE A 206 4.25 1.83 -8.98
N GLU A 207 3.42 1.16 -8.18
CA GLU A 207 3.10 -0.26 -8.39
C GLU A 207 2.43 -0.50 -9.76
N SER A 208 1.54 0.38 -10.22
CA SER A 208 0.95 0.26 -11.57
C SER A 208 2.04 0.27 -12.63
N GLN A 209 2.96 1.23 -12.57
CA GLN A 209 4.05 1.38 -13.54
C GLN A 209 5.01 0.18 -13.51
N LEU A 210 5.36 -0.31 -12.32
CA LEU A 210 6.18 -1.52 -12.15
C LEU A 210 5.49 -2.77 -12.74
N ASN A 211 4.19 -2.92 -12.51
CA ASN A 211 3.44 -4.09 -12.96
C ASN A 211 3.08 -4.05 -14.45
N GLU A 212 2.81 -2.86 -15.00
CA GLU A 212 2.71 -2.65 -16.44
C GLU A 212 4.01 -3.02 -17.14
N ALA A 213 5.15 -2.56 -16.60
CA ALA A 213 6.46 -2.92 -17.11
C ALA A 213 6.71 -4.44 -17.03
N LEU A 214 6.42 -5.08 -15.89
CA LEU A 214 6.55 -6.52 -15.71
C LEU A 214 5.71 -7.32 -16.72
N ASN A 215 4.46 -6.88 -16.96
CA ASN A 215 3.58 -7.52 -17.93
C ASN A 215 4.06 -7.31 -19.38
N SER A 216 4.58 -6.14 -19.72
CA SER A 216 5.11 -5.87 -21.08
C SER A 216 6.31 -6.76 -21.43
N LEU A 217 7.14 -7.12 -20.43
CA LEU A 217 8.25 -8.06 -20.59
C LEU A 217 7.79 -9.48 -20.90
N SER A 218 6.51 -9.82 -20.69
CA SER A 218 5.94 -11.13 -21.01
C SER A 218 5.35 -11.21 -22.42
N SER A 219 5.05 -10.08 -23.06
CA SER A 219 4.47 -10.04 -24.41
C SER A 219 5.53 -9.97 -25.52
N ALA A 220 6.81 -9.89 -25.15
CA ALA A 220 7.94 -9.76 -26.07
C ALA A 220 8.79 -11.04 -26.19
N GLU A 221 8.36 -12.15 -25.57
CA GLU A 221 8.91 -13.51 -25.69
C GLU A 221 7.92 -14.38 -26.48
#